data_AF-A0A933G250-F1
#
_entry.id   AF-A0A933G250-F1
#
_cell.length_a   1.000
_cell.length_b   1.000
_cell.length_c   1.000
_cell.angle_alpha   90.00
_cell.angle_beta   90.00
_cell.angle_gamma   90.00
#
_symmetry.space_group_name_H-M   'P 1'
#
loop_
_entity.id
_entity.type
_entity.pdbx_description
1 polymer ?
#
loop_
_entity_poly.entity_id
_entity_poly.type
_entity_poly.pdbx_seq_one_letter_code
_entity_poly.pdbx_strand_id
1 'polypeptide(L)'
;MSENILMSADDVRRAIVRVAHEIVEQNRPSLKGQDLILVGMRTRGVPLAQRIADAIREFEGEAVPVGALDIGLYRDDLPARGTRVEIKPTELPGDIAGRRVVLVDDVLYTG
;
A
#
# COMPACT_ATOMS: atom_id res chain seq x y z
N MET A 1 -10.77 -12.65 -25.94
CA MET A 1 -11.51 -11.75 -25.02
C MET A 1 -11.07 -10.34 -25.33
N SER A 2 -12.01 -9.41 -25.51
CA SER A 2 -11.67 -7.98 -25.67
C SER A 2 -11.23 -7.40 -24.32
N GLU A 3 -10.13 -6.66 -24.32
CA GLU A 3 -9.62 -5.97 -23.13
C GLU A 3 -10.53 -4.76 -22.83
N ASN A 4 -11.09 -4.70 -21.62
CA ASN A 4 -11.91 -3.59 -21.15
C ASN A 4 -11.13 -2.80 -20.10
N ILE A 5 -11.05 -1.48 -20.26
CA ILE A 5 -10.46 -0.59 -19.27
C ILE A 5 -11.48 -0.41 -18.13
N LEU A 6 -11.15 -0.86 -16.93
CA LEU A 6 -11.99 -0.70 -15.74
C LEU A 6 -11.82 0.67 -15.07
N MET A 7 -10.59 1.18 -15.03
CA MET A 7 -10.25 2.47 -14.45
C MET A 7 -9.26 3.20 -15.37
N SER A 8 -9.62 4.39 -15.80
CA SER A 8 -8.71 5.31 -16.47
C SER A 8 -7.67 5.88 -15.49
N ALA A 9 -6.64 6.54 -16.02
CA ALA A 9 -5.64 7.22 -15.19
C ALA A 9 -6.26 8.25 -14.25
N ASP A 10 -7.30 8.97 -14.69
CA ASP A 10 -8.00 9.94 -13.84
C ASP A 10 -8.87 9.27 -12.78
N ASP A 11 -9.47 8.12 -13.08
CA ASP A 11 -10.22 7.34 -12.08
C ASP A 11 -9.29 6.87 -10.96
N VAL A 12 -8.10 6.37 -11.31
CA VAL A 12 -7.08 5.96 -10.34
C VAL A 12 -6.61 7.14 -9.51
N ARG A 13 -6.33 8.29 -10.15
CA ARG A 13 -5.91 9.52 -9.45
C ARG A 13 -6.95 9.97 -8.43
N ARG A 14 -8.24 10.02 -8.82
CA ARG A 14 -9.33 10.40 -7.92
C ARG A 14 -9.51 9.39 -6.78
N ALA A 15 -9.37 8.10 -7.07
CA ALA A 15 -9.44 7.05 -6.05
C ALA A 15 -8.33 7.19 -5.01
N ILE A 16 -7.09 7.47 -5.43
CA ILE A 16 -5.95 7.68 -4.53
C ILE A 16 -6.21 8.85 -3.59
N VAL A 17 -6.65 10.00 -4.11
CA VAL A 17 -6.93 11.19 -3.29
C VAL A 17 -8.06 10.91 -2.28
N ARG A 18 -9.12 10.22 -2.71
CA ARG A 18 -10.21 9.83 -1.82
C ARG A 18 -9.74 8.91 -0.70
N VAL A 19 -8.99 7.85 -1.02
CA VAL A 19 -8.45 6.91 -0.04
C VAL A 19 -7.49 7.61 0.92
N ALA A 20 -6.67 8.55 0.44
CA ALA A 20 -5.78 9.35 1.29
C ALA A 20 -6.56 10.16 2.33
N HIS A 21 -7.65 10.84 1.94
CA HIS A 21 -8.51 11.56 2.89
C HIS A 21 -9.18 10.61 3.89
N GLU A 22 -9.71 9.46 3.43
CA GLU A 22 -10.33 8.46 4.30
C GLU A 22 -9.35 7.92 5.35
N ILE A 23 -8.10 7.62 4.94
CA ILE A 23 -7.03 7.20 5.86
C ILE A 23 -6.77 8.28 6.91
N VAL A 24 -6.63 9.54 6.49
CA VAL A 24 -6.35 10.64 7.42
C VAL A 24 -7.51 10.83 8.41
N GLU A 25 -8.75 10.87 7.94
CA GLU A 25 -9.94 11.06 8.78
C GLU A 25 -10.07 9.97 9.85
N GLN A 26 -9.84 8.71 9.48
CA GLN A 26 -9.93 7.58 10.40
C GLN A 26 -8.73 7.49 11.38
N ASN A 27 -7.61 8.16 11.06
CA ASN A 27 -6.35 8.06 11.78
C ASN A 27 -5.81 9.39 12.31
N ARG A 28 -6.62 10.46 12.36
CA ARG A 28 -6.19 11.81 12.80
C ARG A 28 -5.37 11.84 14.10
N PRO A 29 -5.75 11.11 15.18
CA PRO A 29 -4.93 11.09 16.40
C PRO A 29 -3.54 10.47 16.15
N SER A 30 -3.48 9.41 15.36
CA SER A 30 -2.24 8.69 15.04
C SER A 30 -1.35 9.42 14.04
N LEU A 31 -1.93 10.26 13.18
CA LEU A 31 -1.15 11.10 12.25
C LEU A 31 -0.31 12.14 13.03
N LYS A 32 -0.90 12.80 14.03
CA LYS A 32 -0.17 13.76 14.89
C LYS A 32 0.87 13.12 15.79
N GLY A 33 0.71 11.83 16.11
CA GLY A 33 1.65 11.04 16.90
C GLY A 33 2.75 10.36 16.08
N GLN A 34 2.74 10.48 14.75
CA GLN A 34 3.62 9.72 13.83
C GLN A 34 3.45 8.19 13.93
N ASP A 35 2.29 7.74 14.44
CA ASP A 35 1.96 6.35 14.68
C ASP A 35 1.31 5.65 13.48
N LEU A 36 1.19 6.34 12.34
CA LEU A 36 0.67 5.76 11.10
C LEU A 36 1.82 5.36 10.17
N ILE A 37 1.72 4.16 9.60
CA ILE A 37 2.62 3.66 8.55
C ILE A 37 1.79 3.03 7.43
N LEU A 38 2.17 3.30 6.17
CA LEU A 38 1.64 2.59 5.01
C LEU A 38 2.59 1.45 4.64
N VAL A 39 2.06 0.27 4.36
CA VAL A 39 2.87 -0.89 3.96
C VAL A 39 2.31 -1.44 2.66
N GLY A 40 3.05 -1.24 1.57
CA GLY A 40 2.69 -1.76 0.26
C GLY A 40 2.95 -3.25 0.16
N MET A 41 1.96 -4.00 -0.29
CA MET A 41 2.08 -5.43 -0.58
C MET A 41 2.40 -5.64 -2.04
N ARG A 42 3.26 -6.61 -2.35
CA ARG A 42 3.60 -7.02 -3.72
C ARG A 42 4.22 -5.87 -4.55
N THR A 43 4.49 -6.15 -5.84
CA THR A 43 5.21 -5.21 -6.73
C THR A 43 4.48 -3.88 -6.94
N ARG A 44 3.14 -3.88 -7.06
CA ARG A 44 2.36 -2.67 -7.40
C ARG A 44 1.71 -1.99 -6.19
N GLY A 45 1.55 -2.67 -5.06
CA GLY A 45 1.06 -2.05 -3.82
C GLY A 45 2.06 -1.05 -3.22
N VAL A 46 3.38 -1.26 -3.39
CA VAL A 46 4.41 -0.32 -2.92
C VAL A 46 4.34 1.04 -3.66
N PRO A 47 4.35 1.10 -5.00
CA PRO A 47 4.10 2.36 -5.71
C PRO A 47 2.75 3.01 -5.37
N LEU A 48 1.71 2.21 -5.12
CA LEU A 48 0.40 2.74 -4.72
C LEU A 48 0.45 3.37 -3.32
N ALA A 49 1.11 2.71 -2.35
CA ALA A 49 1.32 3.24 -1.00
C ALA A 49 2.10 4.56 -1.04
N GLN A 50 3.14 4.64 -1.88
CA GLN A 50 3.91 5.88 -2.06
C GLN A 50 3.04 7.03 -2.60
N ARG A 51 2.18 6.76 -3.59
CA ARG A 51 1.26 7.77 -4.13
C ARG A 51 0.24 8.25 -3.09
N ILE A 52 -0.25 7.35 -2.25
CA ILE A 52 -1.14 7.70 -1.14
C ILE A 52 -0.39 8.58 -0.13
N ALA A 53 0.83 8.21 0.26
CA ALA A 53 1.65 9.01 1.18
C ALA A 53 1.97 10.40 0.62
N ASP A 54 2.29 10.50 -0.67
CA ASP A 54 2.52 11.78 -1.35
C ASP A 54 1.27 12.66 -1.37
N ALA A 55 0.10 12.06 -1.62
CA ALA A 55 -1.18 12.78 -1.55
C ALA A 55 -1.46 13.27 -0.12
N ILE A 56 -1.27 12.44 0.91
CA ILE A 56 -1.42 12.86 2.32
C ILE A 56 -0.50 14.04 2.64
N ARG A 57 0.77 13.97 2.23
CA ARG A 57 1.72 15.06 2.44
C ARG A 57 1.29 16.35 1.75
N GLU A 58 0.69 16.27 0.57
CA GLU A 58 0.23 17.44 -0.18
C GLU A 58 -0.80 18.27 0.60
N PHE A 59 -1.74 17.63 1.30
CA PHE A 59 -2.81 18.35 2.02
C PHE A 59 -2.62 18.46 3.54
N GLU A 60 -1.88 17.57 4.20
CA GLU A 60 -1.59 17.67 5.65
C GLU A 60 -0.20 18.26 5.95
N GLY A 61 0.73 18.27 4.98
CA GLY A 61 2.13 18.67 5.18
C GLY A 61 3.00 17.63 5.91
N GLU A 62 2.40 16.58 6.47
CA GLU A 62 3.07 15.50 7.20
C GLU A 62 3.45 14.34 6.29
N ALA A 63 4.66 13.80 6.46
CA ALA A 63 5.12 12.64 5.71
C ALA A 63 4.76 11.34 6.45
N VAL A 64 3.97 10.47 5.80
CA VAL A 64 3.67 9.13 6.33
C VAL A 64 4.77 8.15 5.86
N PRO A 65 5.45 7.45 6.78
CA PRO A 65 6.43 6.43 6.41
C PRO A 65 5.80 5.31 5.56
N VAL A 66 6.54 4.85 4.56
CA VAL A 66 6.13 3.75 3.67
C VAL A 66 7.10 2.58 3.84
N GLY A 67 6.55 1.39 4.04
CA GLY A 67 7.27 0.13 4.00
C GLY A 67 6.80 -0.77 2.84
N ALA A 68 7.53 -1.85 2.63
CA ALA A 68 7.24 -2.88 1.66
C ALA A 68 7.15 -4.25 2.34
N LEU A 69 6.12 -5.03 1.98
CA LEU A 69 5.93 -6.40 2.42
C LEU A 69 5.87 -7.33 1.21
N ASP A 70 6.82 -8.26 1.14
CA ASP A 70 6.75 -9.36 0.18
C ASP A 70 6.21 -10.63 0.86
N ILE A 71 5.03 -11.05 0.41
CA ILE A 71 4.35 -12.27 0.90
C ILE A 71 4.72 -13.53 0.11
N GLY A 72 5.59 -13.43 -0.91
CA GLY A 72 5.93 -14.52 -1.81
C GLY A 72 6.54 -15.75 -1.12
N LEU A 73 7.19 -15.56 0.03
CA LEU A 73 7.79 -16.64 0.83
C LEU A 73 6.77 -17.52 1.59
N TYR A 74 5.59 -16.99 1.88
CA TYR A 74 4.60 -17.63 2.78
C TYR A 74 3.35 -18.12 2.05
N ARG A 75 3.40 -18.18 0.71
CA ARG A 75 2.27 -18.60 -0.11
C ARG A 75 2.34 -20.09 -0.44
N ASP A 76 1.60 -20.88 0.35
CA ASP A 76 1.44 -22.32 0.20
C ASP A 76 0.69 -22.71 -1.09
N ASP A 77 0.00 -21.73 -1.71
CA ASP A 77 -0.88 -21.88 -2.87
C ASP A 77 -0.18 -21.63 -4.22
N LEU A 78 1.11 -21.27 -4.22
CA LEU A 78 1.87 -21.06 -5.45
C LEU A 78 2.07 -22.42 -6.16
N PRO A 79 1.49 -22.64 -7.37
CA PRO A 79 1.79 -23.84 -8.12
C PRO A 79 3.29 -23.86 -8.43
N ALA A 80 3.91 -25.03 -8.35
CA ALA A 80 5.33 -25.29 -8.64
C ALA A 80 5.70 -25.08 -10.13
N ARG A 81 5.14 -24.06 -10.79
CA ARG A 81 5.37 -23.73 -12.19
C ARG A 81 6.33 -22.54 -12.29
N GLY A 82 7.62 -22.88 -12.27
CA GLY A 82 8.64 -22.35 -13.19
C GLY A 82 8.97 -20.86 -13.16
N THR A 83 8.28 -20.02 -12.40
CA THR A 83 8.61 -18.60 -12.27
C THR A 83 9.38 -18.45 -10.98
N ARG A 84 10.67 -18.13 -11.07
CA ARG A 84 11.50 -17.79 -9.91
C ARG A 84 10.81 -16.61 -9.22
N VAL A 85 10.16 -16.86 -8.08
CA VAL A 85 9.63 -15.77 -7.27
C VAL A 85 10.86 -15.02 -6.79
N GLU A 86 11.12 -13.85 -7.37
CA GLU A 86 12.12 -12.94 -6.83
C GLU A 86 11.59 -12.45 -5.48
N ILE A 87 12.07 -13.10 -4.43
CA ILE A 87 11.80 -12.71 -3.06
C ILE A 87 12.47 -11.35 -2.86
N LYS A 88 11.66 -10.31 -2.68
CA LYS A 88 12.12 -9.03 -2.20
C LYS A 88 12.10 -9.05 -0.68
N PRO A 89 13.09 -8.45 -0.01
CA PRO A 89 13.05 -8.33 1.44
C PRO A 89 11.85 -7.47 1.86
N THR A 90 11.26 -7.82 3.01
CA THR A 90 10.37 -6.92 3.73
C THR A 90 11.20 -5.75 4.23
N GLU A 91 10.83 -4.54 3.85
CA GLU A 91 11.53 -3.31 4.21
C GLU A 91 10.56 -2.43 5.00
N LEU A 92 10.75 -2.37 6.31
CA LEU A 92 9.97 -1.49 7.19
C LEU A 92 10.83 -0.31 7.64
N PRO A 93 10.30 0.92 7.71
CA PRO A 93 11.02 2.12 8.12
C PRO A 93 11.36 2.17 9.62
N GLY A 94 11.09 1.10 10.38
CA GLY A 94 11.34 1.00 11.80
C GLY A 94 10.44 -0.07 12.46
N ASP A 95 10.41 -0.05 13.79
CA ASP A 95 9.46 -0.87 14.56
C ASP A 95 8.01 -0.43 14.26
N ILE A 96 7.13 -1.42 14.18
CA ILE A 96 5.69 -1.26 13.93
C ILE A 96 4.86 -1.60 15.16
N ALA A 97 5.46 -2.10 16.24
CA ALA A 97 4.75 -2.44 17.47
C ALA A 97 3.98 -1.23 18.02
N GLY A 98 2.69 -1.41 18.31
CA GLY A 98 1.81 -0.35 18.82
C GLY A 98 1.40 0.72 17.80
N ARG A 99 1.89 0.65 16.55
CA ARG A 99 1.57 1.60 15.49
C ARG A 99 0.36 1.13 14.69
N ARG A 100 -0.33 2.09 14.06
CA ARG A 100 -1.36 1.81 13.07
C ARG A 100 -0.72 1.53 11.72
N VAL A 101 -0.93 0.31 11.23
CA VAL A 101 -0.42 -0.15 9.93
C VAL A 101 -1.57 -0.20 8.93
N VAL A 102 -1.44 0.49 7.80
CA VAL A 102 -2.35 0.38 6.67
C VAL A 102 -1.66 -0.43 5.58
N LEU A 103 -2.17 -1.64 5.32
CA LEU A 103 -1.73 -2.46 4.21
C LEU A 103 -2.34 -1.93 2.91
N VAL A 104 -1.51 -1.85 1.87
CA VAL A 104 -1.91 -1.31 0.56
C VAL A 104 -1.67 -2.37 -0.50
N ASP A 105 -2.73 -2.80 -1.17
CA ASP A 105 -2.69 -3.73 -2.29
C ASP A 105 -3.36 -3.10 -3.52
N ASP A 106 -2.94 -3.53 -4.71
CA ASP A 106 -3.49 -3.02 -5.97
C ASP A 106 -4.81 -3.72 -6.34
N VAL A 107 -4.94 -5.01 -5.99
CA VAL A 107 -6.15 -5.81 -6.21
C VAL A 107 -6.33 -6.80 -5.06
N LEU A 108 -7.35 -6.58 -4.23
CA LEU A 108 -7.82 -7.58 -3.27
C LEU A 108 -8.63 -8.66 -4.01
N TYR A 109 -8.17 -9.91 -3.99
CA TYR A 109 -8.87 -11.02 -4.63
C TYR A 109 -9.10 -12.20 -3.69
N THR A 110 -8.05 -12.95 -3.36
CA THR A 110 -8.15 -14.16 -2.52
C THR A 110 -7.86 -13.91 -1.05
N GLY A 111 -7.47 -12.69 -0.68
CA GLY A 111 -6.89 -12.34 0.62
C GLY A 111 -5.62 -11.53 0.45
#